data_AF-A0A7Y7H8J1-F1
#
_entry.id   AF-A0A7Y7H8J1-F1
#
_cell.length_a   1.000
_cell.length_b   1.000
_cell.length_c   1.000
_cell.angle_alpha   90.00
_cell.angle_beta   90.00
_cell.angle_gamma   90.00
#
_symmetry.space_group_name_H-M   'P 1'
#
loop_
_entity.id
_entity.type
_entity.pdbx_description
1 polymer ?
#
loop_
_entity_poly.entity_id
_entity_poly.type
_entity_poly.pdbx_seq_one_letter_code
_entity_poly.pdbx_strand_id
1 'polypeptide(L)' 'MKKFGIILAIVGIVMLIAGNFFYKHTINAVDSSGSSIITTGLNGGWTFKLPVFAGGALFFLGFVFWAASRTDNQHHDHLI' A
#
# COMPACT_ATOMS: atom_id res chain seq x y z
N MET A 1 -18.81 6.02 -5.14
CA MET A 1 -17.40 5.53 -5.22
C MET A 1 -16.35 6.45 -4.58
N LYS A 2 -16.51 7.79 -4.64
CA LYS A 2 -15.50 8.77 -4.16
C LYS A 2 -15.05 8.60 -2.69
N LYS A 3 -16.00 8.49 -1.75
CA LYS A 3 -15.69 8.35 -0.31
C LYS A 3 -14.95 7.04 -0.01
N PHE A 4 -15.35 5.95 -0.66
CA PHE A 4 -14.70 4.65 -0.54
C PHE A 4 -13.24 4.69 -1.03
N GLY A 5 -12.97 5.30 -2.18
CA GLY A 5 -11.61 5.47 -2.69
C GLY A 5 -10.71 6.29 -1.77
N ILE A 6 -11.25 7.37 -1.18
CA ILE A 6 -10.52 8.19 -0.20
C ILE A 6 -10.17 7.38 1.05
N ILE A 7 -11.12 6.63 1.61
CA ILE A 7 -10.88 5.80 2.79
C ILE A 7 -9.81 4.74 2.49
N LEU A 8 -9.90 4.09 1.33
CA LEU A 8 -8.93 3.07 0.93
C LEU A 8 -7.52 3.65 0.76
N ALA A 9 -7.42 4.86 0.19
CA ALA A 9 -6.15 5.56 0.05
C ALA A 9 -5.54 5.92 1.40
N ILE A 10 -6.35 6.41 2.35
CA ILE A 10 -5.89 6.72 3.71
C ILE A 10 -5.38 5.46 4.42
N VAL A 11 -6.14 4.35 4.35
CA VAL A 11 -5.72 3.07 4.94
C VAL A 11 -4.40 2.59 4.31
N GLY A 12 -4.25 2.72 2.99
CA GLY A 12 -3.01 2.40 2.30
C GLY A 12 -1.82 3.24 2.79
N ILE A 13 -2.00 4.55 2.96
CA ILE A 13 -0.97 5.45 3.51
C ILE A 13 -0.58 5.06 4.94
N VAL A 14 -1.57 4.79 5.79
CA VAL A 14 -1.32 4.38 7.19
C VAL A 14 -0.52 3.08 7.23
N MET A 15 -0.86 2.10 6.39
CA MET A 15 -0.12 0.84 6.27
C MET A 15 1.31 1.05 5.73
N LEU A 16 1.50 1.94 4.76
CA LEU A 16 2.83 2.28 4.26
C LEU A 16 3.70 2.90 5.36
N ILE A 17 3.17 3.88 6.09
CA ILE A 17 3.89 4.54 7.18
C ILE A 17 4.18 3.55 8.30
N ALA A 18 3.14 2.92 8.86
CA ALA A 18 3.28 1.99 9.98
C ALA A 18 4.17 0.79 9.62
N GLY A 19 4.03 0.24 8.42
CA GLY A 19 4.87 -0.85 7.93
C GLY A 19 6.34 -0.43 7.79
N ASN A 20 6.63 0.76 7.25
CA ASN A 20 8.01 1.24 7.18
C ASN A 20 8.63 1.49 8.56
N PHE A 21 7.86 1.98 9.54
CA PHE A 21 8.34 2.11 10.91
C PHE A 21 8.59 0.74 11.57
N PHE A 22 7.66 -0.20 11.41
CA PHE A 22 7.77 -1.54 11.99
C PHE A 22 8.93 -2.35 11.41
N TYR A 23 9.13 -2.27 10.09
CA TYR A 23 10.18 -3.01 9.39
C TYR A 23 11.47 -2.21 9.15
N LYS A 24 11.65 -1.07 9.82
CA LYS A 24 12.82 -0.18 9.68
C LYS A 24 14.15 -0.91 9.88
N HIS A 25 14.16 -1.89 10.79
CA HIS A 25 15.35 -2.68 11.15
C HIS A 25 15.33 -4.08 10.55
N THR A 26 14.39 -4.38 9.65
CA THR A 26 14.25 -5.69 9.04
C THR A 26 14.88 -5.71 7.65
N ILE A 27 15.88 -6.58 7.48
CA ILE A 27 16.49 -6.88 6.19
C ILE A 27 15.58 -7.86 5.45
N ASN A 28 15.06 -7.44 4.30
CA ASN A 28 14.19 -8.26 3.47
C ASN A 28 14.96 -9.31 2.68
N ALA A 29 14.34 -10.47 2.48
CA ALA A 29 14.89 -11.53 1.63
C ALA A 29 15.10 -11.09 0.17
N VAL A 30 14.30 -10.15 -0.33
CA VAL A 30 14.37 -9.66 -1.73
C VAL A 30 15.44 -8.57 -1.93
N ASP A 31 15.88 -7.91 -0.85
CA ASP A 31 16.94 -6.89 -0.88
C ASP A 31 18.34 -7.50 -0.64
N SER A 32 18.41 -8.76 -0.21
CA SER A 32 19.65 -9.52 -0.14
C SER A 32 19.94 -10.10 -1.52
N SER A 33 20.81 -9.45 -2.28
CA SER A 33 21.28 -9.84 -3.63
C SER A 33 22.09 -11.15 -3.67
N GLY A 34 21.73 -12.16 -2.88
CA GLY A 34 22.24 -13.53 -2.96
C GLY A 34 22.87 -14.13 -1.71
N SER A 35 23.12 -13.40 -0.61
CA SER A 35 23.83 -14.02 0.53
C SER A 35 23.87 -13.27 1.86
N SER A 36 23.07 -12.23 2.10
CA SER A 36 23.03 -11.64 3.45
C SER A 36 21.89 -12.28 4.22
N ILE A 37 22.28 -13.14 5.17
CA ILE A 37 21.51 -13.65 6.32
C ILE A 37 20.16 -12.95 6.39
N ILE A 38 19.13 -13.60 5.83
CA ILE A 38 17.74 -13.16 5.89
C ILE A 38 17.51 -12.93 7.38
N THR A 39 17.48 -11.65 7.80
CA THR A 39 17.27 -11.31 9.20
C THR A 39 15.81 -11.60 9.44
N THR A 40 15.66 -12.84 9.85
CA THR A 40 14.48 -13.46 10.28
C THR A 40 13.94 -12.67 11.46
N GLY A 41 12.62 -12.58 11.62
CA GLY A 41 12.01 -11.88 12.76
C GLY A 41 12.57 -12.40 14.09
N LEU A 42 12.16 -11.83 15.23
CA LEU A 42 12.68 -12.17 16.58
C LEU A 42 12.86 -13.69 16.87
N ASN A 43 12.17 -14.57 16.11
CA ASN A 43 12.19 -16.02 16.21
C ASN A 43 12.77 -16.79 14.98
N GLY A 44 13.55 -16.21 14.08
CA GLY A 44 14.13 -17.02 12.99
C GLY A 44 13.19 -17.28 11.79
N GLY A 45 12.03 -16.61 11.71
CA GLY A 45 11.08 -16.70 10.59
C GLY A 45 11.33 -15.69 9.46
N TRP A 46 11.10 -16.10 8.20
CA TRP A 46 11.21 -15.23 7.02
C TRP A 46 10.30 -14.01 7.18
N THR A 47 10.87 -12.80 7.10
CA THR A 47 10.08 -11.56 7.14
C THR A 47 9.84 -11.05 5.73
N PHE A 48 8.57 -11.09 5.31
CA PHE A 48 8.10 -10.41 4.12
C PHE A 48 7.43 -9.09 4.54
N LYS A 49 7.84 -7.96 3.96
CA LYS A 49 7.19 -6.64 4.13
C LYS A 49 5.81 -6.58 3.44
N LEU A 50 4.99 -7.63 3.53
CA LEU A 50 3.65 -7.72 2.95
C LEU A 50 2.73 -6.57 3.37
N PRO A 51 2.73 -6.09 4.63
CA PRO A 51 1.90 -4.93 5.00
C PRO A 51 2.27 -3.64 4.26
N VAL A 52 3.56 -3.44 3.96
CA VAL A 52 4.02 -2.28 3.17
C VAL A 52 3.54 -2.40 1.73
N PHE A 53 3.68 -3.59 1.14
CA PHE A 53 3.22 -3.87 -0.22
C PHE A 53 1.70 -3.74 -0.36
N ALA A 54 0.95 -4.32 0.57
CA ALA A 54 -0.50 -4.20 0.66
C ALA A 54 -0.93 -2.74 0.83
N GLY A 55 -0.21 -1.96 1.65
CA GLY A 55 -0.44 -0.53 1.81
C GLY A 55 -0.29 0.24 0.50
N GLY A 56 0.76 -0.06 -0.27
CA GLY A 56 0.97 0.52 -1.61
C GLY A 56 -0.14 0.16 -2.60
N ALA A 57 -0.55 -1.11 -2.64
CA ALA A 57 -1.64 -1.58 -3.50
C ALA A 57 -2.98 -0.93 -3.14
N LEU A 58 -3.31 -0.83 -1.85
CA LEU A 58 -4.53 -0.19 -1.35
C LEU A 58 -4.53 1.31 -1.64
N PHE A 59 -3.38 1.97 -1.51
CA PHE A 59 -3.24 3.38 -1.87
C PHE A 59 -3.53 3.60 -3.36
N PHE A 60 -2.91 2.80 -4.23
CA PHE A 60 -3.12 2.88 -5.68
C PHE A 60 -4.58 2.60 -6.05
N LEU A 61 -5.17 1.55 -5.50
CA LEU A 61 -6.56 1.20 -5.78
C LEU A 61 -7.54 2.28 -5.30
N GLY A 62 -7.27 2.86 -4.13
CA GLY A 62 -8.05 3.99 -3.60
C GLY A 62 -7.98 5.23 -4.49
N PHE A 63 -6.79 5.52 -5.02
CA PHE A 63 -6.59 6.59 -5.98
C PHE A 63 -7.35 6.37 -7.29
N VAL A 64 -7.31 5.14 -7.85
CA VAL A 64 -8.08 4.78 -9.05
C VAL A 64 -9.58 4.97 -8.83
N PHE A 65 -10.13 4.47 -7.72
CA PHE A 65 -11.56 4.65 -7.42
C PHE A 65 -11.95 6.12 -7.23
N TRP A 66 -11.07 6.94 -6.65
CA TRP A 66 -11.30 8.36 -6.53
C TRP A 66 -11.25 9.08 -7.87
N ALA A 67 -10.27 8.77 -8.73
CA ALA A 67 -10.14 9.36 -10.06
C ALA A 67 -11.33 8.98 -10.96
N ALA A 68 -11.69 7.69 -11.00
CA ALA A 68 -12.86 7.21 -11.74
C ALA A 68 -14.15 7.90 -11.28
N SER A 69 -14.30 8.14 -9.97
CA SER A 69 -15.47 8.86 -9.46
C SER A 69 -15.54 10.33 -9.85
N ARG A 70 -14.44 10.97 -10.26
CA ARG A 70 -14.47 12.34 -10.81
C ARG A 70 -14.92 12.33 -12.26
N THR A 71 -14.45 11.37 -13.05
CA THR A 71 -14.84 11.22 -14.46
C THR A 71 -16.34 10.92 -14.60
N ASP A 72 -16.90 10.10 -13.72
CA ASP A 72 -18.33 9.76 -13.71
C ASP A 72 -19.23 10.99 -13.43
N ASN A 73 -18.83 11.85 -12.49
CA ASN A 73 -19.57 13.10 -12.21
C ASN A 73 -19.52 14.08 -13.38
N GLN A 74 -18.37 14.16 -14.07
CA GLN A 74 -18.26 14.99 -15.27
C GLN A 74 -19.22 14.50 -16.35
N HIS A 75 -19.46 13.18 -16.45
CA HIS A 75 -20.28 12.60 -17.52
C HIS A 75 -21.77 12.99 -17.47
N HIS A 76 -22.26 13.33 -16.28
CA HIS A 76 -23.63 13.76 -16.05
C HIS A 76 -23.84 15.27 -16.24
N ASP A 77 -22.80 16.09 -16.09
CA ASP A 77 -22.90 17.55 -16.18
C ASP A 77 -23.02 18.07 -17.62
N HIS A 78 -22.67 17.27 -18.63
CA HIS A 78 -22.77 17.64 -20.05
C HIS A 78 -23.99 17.06 -20.79
N LEU A 79 -24.94 16.48 -20.05
CA LEU A 79 -26.22 16.00 -20.58
C LEU A 79 -27.41 16.89 -20.18
N ILE A 80 -27.16 18.10 -19.66
CA ILE A 80 -28.19 19.10 -19.30
C ILE A 80 -27.98 20.37 -20.11
#